data_AF-A0A382HFC0-F1
#
_entry.id   AF-A0A382HFC0-F1
#
_cell.length_a   1.000
_cell.length_b   1.000
_cell.length_c   1.000
_cell.angle_alpha   90.00
_cell.angle_beta   90.00
_cell.angle_gamma   90.00
#
_symmetry.space_group_name_H-M   'P 1'
#
loop_
_entity.id
_entity.type
_entity.pdbx_description
1 polymer ?
#
loop_
_entity_poly.entity_id
_entity_poly.type
_entity_poly.pdbx_seq_one_letter_code
_entity_poly.pdbx_strand_id
1 'polypeptide(L)'
;VGGISKKNQMRLSRQMTNLILDSTVIYCLACDQKQSGEINRLWELRSRNKVFLWLYTGEIRGISEALGKDNVIDYPLGKVVEQPTHRQKVVNYMRSCNWLACLSEDLTGIADENPVVHALLTAAKRLGDDTLIVTLDDERLNIGHPFVSPQYVLDCLNTNAQERIALVDLKTQQDKVRNEIESNLHKVLHHGHYIGGPENDRVEADLANYVGVDHCIGVSSGTDALLVSMMALNIGPGDEVITSPFSFAAAVEAIVLVGATPVYADIDPHTYNLDACGIRSVISPRTRAIMPVSLYGQCCDMDQINEIAEVYGVPVIEDGAQSFGSLYKERRSCGLSTIGCTSF
;
A
#
# COMPACT_ATOMS: atom_id res chain seq x y z
N VAL A 1 -8.74 -1.29 -40.71
CA VAL A 1 -9.55 -2.28 -39.97
C VAL A 1 -8.74 -3.56 -39.80
N GLY A 2 -7.84 -3.57 -38.82
CA GLY A 2 -7.08 -4.77 -38.43
C GLY A 2 -7.84 -5.46 -37.31
N GLY A 3 -8.27 -6.71 -37.52
CA GLY A 3 -8.99 -7.48 -36.51
C GLY A 3 -8.18 -7.59 -35.23
N ILE A 4 -8.82 -7.35 -34.08
CA ILE A 4 -8.18 -7.48 -32.78
C ILE A 4 -7.81 -8.96 -32.58
N SER A 5 -6.53 -9.25 -32.39
CA SER A 5 -6.09 -10.62 -32.09
C SER A 5 -6.77 -11.09 -30.80
N LYS A 6 -7.43 -12.27 -30.84
CA LYS A 6 -8.02 -12.92 -29.66
C LYS A 6 -7.04 -13.01 -28.48
N LYS A 7 -5.73 -13.04 -28.75
CA LYS A 7 -4.67 -13.05 -27.74
C LYS A 7 -4.60 -11.75 -26.95
N ASN A 8 -4.81 -10.59 -27.59
CA ASN A 8 -4.78 -9.28 -26.94
C ASN A 8 -6.06 -9.03 -26.12
N GLN A 9 -7.23 -9.44 -26.64
CA GLN A 9 -8.50 -9.38 -25.91
C GLN A 9 -8.47 -10.21 -24.60
N MET A 10 -7.90 -11.42 -24.68
CA MET A 10 -7.85 -12.33 -23.54
C MET A 10 -6.80 -11.92 -22.48
N ARG A 11 -5.80 -11.12 -22.86
CA ARG A 11 -4.76 -10.57 -21.96
C ARG A 11 -5.29 -9.39 -21.15
N LEU A 12 -5.96 -8.44 -21.82
CA LEU A 12 -6.51 -7.22 -21.21
C LEU A 12 -7.64 -7.49 -20.21
N SER A 13 -8.47 -8.53 -20.41
CA SER A 13 -9.51 -8.86 -19.44
C SER A 13 -9.02 -9.55 -18.18
N ARG A 14 -7.85 -10.19 -18.23
CA ARG A 14 -7.32 -11.01 -17.13
C ARG A 14 -6.35 -10.26 -16.21
N GLN A 15 -5.78 -9.13 -16.66
CA GLN A 15 -4.76 -8.36 -15.92
C GLN A 15 -5.26 -6.95 -15.55
N MET A 16 -4.58 -6.32 -14.59
CA MET A 16 -4.76 -4.89 -14.34
C MET A 16 -4.32 -4.12 -15.58
N THR A 17 -5.18 -3.23 -16.08
CA THR A 17 -4.97 -2.47 -17.30
C THR A 17 -4.74 -1.01 -16.93
N ASN A 18 -3.55 -0.49 -17.24
CA ASN A 18 -3.23 0.93 -17.13
C ASN A 18 -3.64 1.64 -18.43
N LEU A 19 -4.47 2.67 -18.31
CA LEU A 19 -4.93 3.48 -19.42
C LEU A 19 -4.49 4.93 -19.19
N ILE A 20 -3.51 5.39 -19.97
CA ILE A 20 -3.17 6.81 -20.01
C ILE A 20 -4.20 7.51 -20.88
N LEU A 21 -4.96 8.44 -20.31
CA LEU A 21 -5.88 9.29 -21.03
C LEU A 21 -5.10 10.48 -21.59
N ASP A 22 -5.01 10.56 -22.90
CA ASP A 22 -4.36 11.71 -23.53
C ASP A 22 -5.22 12.99 -23.46
N SER A 23 -4.63 14.12 -23.83
CA SER A 23 -5.30 15.42 -23.78
C SER A 23 -6.59 15.49 -24.62
N THR A 24 -6.67 14.77 -25.74
CA THR A 24 -7.85 14.78 -26.63
C THR A 24 -9.06 14.09 -25.99
N VAL A 25 -8.83 12.99 -25.26
CA VAL A 25 -9.88 12.27 -24.52
C VAL A 25 -10.40 13.12 -23.37
N ILE A 26 -9.50 13.78 -22.63
CA ILE A 26 -9.86 14.66 -21.51
C ILE A 26 -10.65 15.89 -22.00
N TYR A 27 -10.24 16.46 -23.13
CA TYR A 27 -10.97 17.56 -23.75
C TYR A 27 -12.37 17.13 -24.20
N CYS A 28 -12.51 15.95 -24.80
CA CYS A 28 -13.82 15.43 -25.22
C CYS A 28 -14.75 15.17 -24.03
N LEU A 29 -14.22 14.65 -22.90
CA LEU A 29 -14.95 14.52 -21.63
C LEU A 29 -15.47 15.87 -21.10
N ALA A 30 -14.70 16.95 -21.31
CA ALA A 30 -15.03 18.29 -20.82
C ALA A 30 -16.15 18.96 -21.61
N CYS A 31 -16.15 18.77 -22.92
CA CYS A 31 -16.94 19.53 -23.88
C CYS A 31 -18.21 18.80 -24.37
N ASP A 32 -18.54 17.63 -23.80
CA ASP A 32 -19.74 16.83 -24.10
C ASP A 32 -19.99 16.63 -25.63
N GLN A 33 -18.94 16.44 -26.43
CA GLN A 33 -19.04 16.31 -27.89
C GLN A 33 -19.63 14.96 -28.35
N LYS A 34 -19.95 14.81 -29.65
CA LYS A 34 -20.66 13.65 -30.25
C LYS A 34 -20.06 12.25 -29.98
N GLN A 35 -18.78 12.14 -29.58
CA GLN A 35 -18.11 10.87 -29.19
C GLN A 35 -18.23 10.55 -27.68
N SER A 36 -19.00 11.34 -26.93
CA SER A 36 -19.18 11.22 -25.48
C SER A 36 -19.67 9.85 -25.01
N GLY A 37 -20.39 9.09 -25.83
CA GLY A 37 -20.94 7.78 -25.43
C GLY A 37 -19.87 6.73 -25.08
N GLU A 38 -18.84 6.59 -25.92
CA GLU A 38 -17.75 5.62 -25.68
C GLU A 38 -16.83 6.08 -24.56
N ILE A 39 -16.57 7.38 -24.51
CA ILE A 39 -15.69 7.99 -23.52
C ILE A 39 -16.34 7.99 -22.13
N ASN A 40 -17.66 8.19 -22.04
CA ASN A 40 -18.41 8.03 -20.78
C ASN A 40 -18.41 6.58 -20.30
N ARG A 41 -18.51 5.60 -21.20
CA ARG A 41 -18.37 4.18 -20.84
C ARG A 41 -16.95 3.82 -20.42
N LEU A 42 -15.95 4.36 -21.11
CA LEU A 42 -14.53 4.23 -20.72
C LEU A 42 -14.32 4.83 -19.32
N TRP A 43 -14.95 5.97 -19.05
CA TRP A 43 -14.92 6.65 -17.77
C TRP A 43 -15.56 5.81 -16.65
N GLU A 44 -16.67 5.13 -16.92
CA GLU A 44 -17.30 4.18 -15.98
C GLU A 44 -16.37 3.02 -15.61
N LEU A 45 -15.37 2.68 -16.43
CA LEU A 45 -14.41 1.63 -16.08
C LEU A 45 -13.56 1.95 -14.85
N ARG A 46 -13.44 3.23 -14.46
CA ARG A 46 -12.70 3.63 -13.25
C ARG A 46 -13.25 2.99 -11.97
N SER A 47 -14.53 2.59 -11.97
CA SER A 47 -15.13 1.89 -10.83
C SER A 47 -14.91 0.38 -10.86
N ARG A 48 -14.20 -0.15 -11.87
CA ARG A 48 -13.83 -1.57 -11.95
C ARG A 48 -12.44 -1.77 -11.34
N ASN A 49 -12.30 -2.78 -10.48
CA ASN A 49 -11.09 -3.08 -9.69
C ASN A 49 -9.79 -3.35 -10.52
N LYS A 50 -9.87 -3.40 -11.86
CA LYS A 50 -8.78 -3.78 -12.75
C LYS A 50 -8.41 -2.73 -13.80
N VAL A 51 -9.03 -1.54 -13.80
CA VAL A 51 -8.70 -0.49 -14.78
C VAL A 51 -8.25 0.77 -14.05
N PHE A 52 -7.03 1.20 -14.32
CA PHE A 52 -6.50 2.47 -13.81
C PHE A 52 -6.51 3.51 -14.92
N LEU A 53 -7.27 4.58 -14.71
CA LEU A 53 -7.23 5.76 -15.57
C LEU A 53 -6.15 6.70 -15.03
N TRP A 54 -5.17 6.99 -15.88
CA TRP A 54 -4.04 7.85 -15.58
C TRP A 54 -4.12 9.14 -16.39
N LEU A 55 -3.97 10.27 -15.70
CA LEU A 55 -3.79 11.56 -16.33
C LEU A 55 -2.31 11.92 -16.33
N TYR A 56 -1.73 12.02 -17.52
CA TYR A 56 -0.32 12.38 -17.67
C TYR A 56 -0.12 13.89 -17.58
N THR A 57 0.64 14.33 -16.58
CA THR A 57 0.85 15.77 -16.30
C THR A 57 1.64 16.51 -17.39
N GLY A 58 2.42 15.80 -18.22
CA GLY A 58 3.10 16.41 -19.37
C GLY A 58 2.13 16.99 -20.42
N GLU A 59 0.89 16.51 -20.45
CA GLU A 59 -0.16 16.98 -21.35
C GLU A 59 -1.03 18.10 -20.76
N ILE A 60 -0.78 18.52 -19.51
CA ILE A 60 -1.66 19.48 -18.81
C ILE A 60 -1.74 20.84 -19.52
N ARG A 61 -0.65 21.24 -20.19
CA ARG A 61 -0.59 22.43 -21.02
C ARG A 61 -1.51 22.29 -22.23
N GLY A 62 -1.47 21.15 -22.92
CA GLY A 62 -2.35 20.85 -24.06
C GLY A 62 -3.82 20.88 -23.66
N ILE A 63 -4.15 20.28 -22.51
CA ILE A 63 -5.51 20.35 -21.93
C ILE A 63 -5.90 21.80 -21.63
N SER A 64 -5.03 22.57 -20.98
CA SER A 64 -5.33 23.96 -20.62
C SER A 64 -5.48 24.87 -21.84
N GLU A 65 -4.67 24.68 -22.88
CA GLU A 65 -4.74 25.46 -24.13
C GLU A 65 -6.02 25.12 -24.92
N ALA A 66 -6.41 23.85 -24.96
CA ALA A 66 -7.65 23.42 -25.60
C ALA A 66 -8.89 24.03 -24.92
N LEU A 67 -8.90 24.10 -23.58
CA LEU A 67 -9.98 24.69 -22.79
C LEU A 67 -10.01 26.23 -22.81
N GLY A 68 -8.89 26.89 -23.16
CA GLY A 68 -8.76 28.34 -23.16
C GLY A 68 -9.42 29.06 -24.34
N LYS A 69 -9.85 28.33 -25.37
CA LYS A 69 -10.46 28.88 -26.59
C LYS A 69 -11.96 29.18 -26.48
N ASP A 70 -12.61 28.83 -25.35
CA ASP A 70 -14.07 28.90 -25.18
C ASP A 70 -14.64 30.25 -24.67
N ASN A 71 -13.92 31.36 -24.78
CA ASN A 71 -14.42 32.68 -24.35
C ASN A 71 -14.67 33.65 -25.51
N VAL A 72 -15.64 33.35 -26.39
CA VAL A 72 -16.48 34.38 -27.04
C VAL A 72 -17.85 33.78 -27.34
N ILE A 73 -18.85 34.04 -26.49
CA ILE A 73 -20.26 33.91 -26.88
C ILE A 73 -20.97 35.18 -26.42
N ASP A 74 -21.36 36.02 -27.38
CA ASP A 74 -22.21 37.19 -27.17
C ASP A 74 -23.67 36.70 -27.11
N TYR A 75 -24.38 36.88 -25.98
CA TYR A 75 -25.85 36.69 -25.95
C TYR A 75 -26.57 37.69 -25.03
N PRO A 76 -27.76 38.16 -25.45
CA PRO A 76 -28.55 39.11 -24.70
C PRO A 76 -29.35 38.44 -23.57
N LEU A 77 -29.28 39.08 -22.39
CA LEU A 77 -30.18 39.06 -21.23
C LEU A 77 -31.29 37.98 -21.19
N GLY A 78 -31.09 36.97 -20.32
CA GLY A 78 -32.17 36.11 -19.82
C GLY A 78 -31.70 34.97 -18.90
N LYS A 79 -31.98 35.11 -17.60
CA LYS A 79 -31.89 34.14 -16.48
C LYS A 79 -30.76 33.07 -16.52
N VAL A 80 -29.76 33.27 -15.66
CA VAL A 80 -28.61 32.38 -15.46
C VAL A 80 -28.98 31.20 -14.55
N VAL A 81 -28.92 29.98 -15.09
CA VAL A 81 -28.54 28.79 -14.32
C VAL A 81 -27.07 28.58 -14.65
N GLU A 82 -26.17 28.76 -13.68
CA GLU A 82 -24.73 28.61 -13.92
C GLU A 82 -24.41 27.15 -14.24
N GLN A 83 -24.24 26.82 -15.52
CA GLN A 83 -23.64 25.55 -15.90
C GLN A 83 -22.14 25.61 -15.62
N PRO A 84 -21.54 24.52 -15.09
CA PRO A 84 -20.11 24.50 -14.83
C PRO A 84 -19.35 24.67 -16.14
N THR A 85 -18.34 25.56 -16.13
CA THR A 85 -17.46 25.78 -17.29
C THR A 85 -16.73 24.47 -17.66
N HIS A 86 -16.29 24.31 -18.91
CA HIS A 86 -15.51 23.14 -19.33
C HIS A 86 -14.31 22.90 -18.41
N ARG A 87 -13.70 23.97 -17.89
CA ARG A 87 -12.62 23.92 -16.90
C ARG A 87 -13.05 23.31 -15.57
N GLN A 88 -14.22 23.70 -15.05
CA GLN A 88 -14.76 23.12 -13.81
C GLN A 88 -15.13 21.65 -13.98
N LYS A 89 -15.64 21.25 -15.15
CA LYS A 89 -15.88 19.84 -15.48
C LYS A 89 -14.57 19.04 -15.47
N VAL A 90 -13.52 19.54 -16.12
CA VAL A 90 -12.19 18.90 -16.12
C VAL A 90 -11.63 18.77 -14.71
N VAL A 91 -11.67 19.83 -13.90
CA VAL A 91 -11.21 19.77 -12.49
C VAL A 91 -11.96 18.70 -11.70
N ASN A 92 -13.28 18.57 -11.90
CA ASN A 92 -14.07 17.53 -11.24
C ASN A 92 -13.68 16.13 -11.71
N TYR A 93 -13.45 15.93 -13.01
CA TYR A 93 -13.00 14.64 -13.54
C TYR A 93 -11.60 14.28 -13.02
N MET A 94 -10.66 15.23 -13.08
CA MET A 94 -9.27 15.09 -12.64
C MET A 94 -9.13 14.61 -11.18
N ARG A 95 -10.07 14.99 -10.30
CA ARG A 95 -10.10 14.52 -8.90
C ARG A 95 -10.33 13.02 -8.73
N SER A 96 -10.82 12.35 -9.77
CA SER A 96 -11.13 10.91 -9.77
C SER A 96 -10.24 10.09 -10.71
N CYS A 97 -9.18 10.71 -11.25
CA CYS A 97 -8.12 10.03 -11.99
C CYS A 97 -6.90 9.78 -11.09
N ASN A 98 -6.12 8.76 -11.44
CA ASN A 98 -4.74 8.65 -10.96
C ASN A 98 -3.88 9.65 -11.73
N TRP A 99 -2.84 10.18 -11.09
CA TRP A 99 -1.95 11.16 -11.70
C TRP A 99 -0.62 10.52 -12.06
N LEU A 100 -0.20 10.67 -13.30
CA LEU A 100 1.11 10.25 -13.77
C LEU A 100 2.00 11.50 -13.91
N ALA A 101 2.97 11.61 -13.02
CA ALA A 101 3.95 12.70 -13.03
C ALA A 101 4.81 12.64 -14.31
N CYS A 102 5.06 13.81 -14.90
CA CYS A 102 6.05 14.00 -15.94
C CYS A 102 7.42 14.06 -15.26
N LEU A 103 8.29 13.13 -15.61
CA LEU A 103 9.66 13.10 -15.09
C LEU A 103 10.61 13.65 -16.15
N SER A 104 11.82 14.04 -15.73
CA SER A 104 12.84 14.60 -16.62
C SER A 104 13.18 13.70 -17.80
N GLU A 105 13.10 12.38 -17.61
CA GLU A 105 13.32 11.39 -18.66
C GLU A 105 12.27 11.46 -19.78
N ASP A 106 11.04 11.86 -19.49
CA ASP A 106 9.97 11.99 -20.49
C ASP A 106 10.25 13.12 -21.47
N LEU A 107 11.05 14.11 -21.03
CA LEU A 107 11.41 15.30 -21.79
C LEU A 107 12.69 15.11 -22.61
N THR A 108 13.31 13.92 -22.56
CA THR A 108 14.55 13.65 -23.31
C THR A 108 14.36 13.70 -24.82
N GLY A 109 13.15 13.38 -25.31
CA GLY A 109 12.76 13.47 -26.73
C GLY A 109 12.24 14.85 -27.14
N ILE A 110 12.59 15.94 -26.44
CA ILE A 110 12.11 17.28 -26.80
C ILE A 110 12.54 17.72 -28.22
N ALA A 111 13.59 17.11 -28.75
CA ALA A 111 14.09 17.33 -30.11
C ALA A 111 13.49 16.38 -31.16
N ASP A 112 12.65 15.42 -30.75
CA ASP A 112 12.03 14.46 -31.68
C ASP A 112 10.97 15.13 -32.55
N GLU A 113 10.62 14.48 -33.67
CA GLU A 113 9.57 14.95 -34.57
C GLU A 113 8.21 15.10 -33.87
N ASN A 114 7.94 14.25 -32.88
CA ASN A 114 6.77 14.36 -32.01
C ASN A 114 7.16 14.15 -30.53
N PRO A 115 7.55 15.23 -29.82
CA PRO A 115 7.98 15.16 -28.42
C PRO A 115 6.91 14.63 -27.46
N VAL A 116 5.63 14.87 -27.79
CA VAL A 116 4.50 14.42 -26.97
C VAL A 116 4.34 12.90 -27.06
N VAL A 117 4.47 12.33 -28.26
CA VAL A 117 4.46 10.88 -28.46
C VAL A 117 5.61 10.23 -27.71
N HIS A 118 6.83 10.79 -27.78
CA HIS A 118 7.96 10.27 -27.01
C HIS A 118 7.70 10.29 -25.50
N ALA A 119 7.20 11.42 -24.99
CA ALA A 119 6.88 11.57 -23.58
C ALA A 119 5.80 10.56 -23.12
N LEU A 120 4.72 10.39 -23.90
CA LEU A 120 3.64 9.44 -23.59
C LEU A 120 4.13 7.98 -23.63
N LEU A 121 4.96 7.61 -24.60
CA LEU A 121 5.54 6.27 -24.69
C LEU A 121 6.49 5.97 -23.52
N THR A 122 7.29 6.97 -23.13
CA THR A 122 8.21 6.86 -22.00
C THR A 122 7.42 6.71 -20.70
N ALA A 123 6.40 7.54 -20.51
CA ALA A 123 5.49 7.48 -19.38
C ALA A 123 4.73 6.14 -19.30
N ALA A 124 4.26 5.61 -20.44
CA ALA A 124 3.57 4.32 -20.51
C ALA A 124 4.47 3.15 -20.09
N LYS A 125 5.74 3.13 -20.51
CA LYS A 125 6.70 2.08 -20.13
C LYS A 125 6.89 1.97 -18.62
N ARG A 126 6.82 3.09 -17.88
CA ARG A 126 6.94 3.09 -16.41
C ARG A 126 5.78 2.42 -15.70
N LEU A 127 4.59 2.48 -16.29
CA LEU A 127 3.41 1.79 -15.78
C LEU A 127 3.36 0.31 -16.19
N GLY A 128 4.26 -0.12 -17.10
CA GLY A 128 4.44 -1.48 -17.56
C GLY A 128 4.14 -1.67 -19.06
N ASP A 129 4.67 -2.74 -19.65
CA ASP A 129 4.62 -3.03 -21.10
C ASP A 129 3.19 -3.18 -21.67
N ASP A 130 2.21 -3.45 -20.80
CA ASP A 130 0.80 -3.64 -21.17
C ASP A 130 -0.04 -2.35 -21.02
N THR A 131 0.60 -1.22 -20.74
CA THR A 131 -0.07 0.08 -20.63
C THR A 131 -0.55 0.56 -22.00
N LEU A 132 -1.82 0.98 -22.08
CA LEU A 132 -2.41 1.54 -23.28
C LEU A 132 -2.52 3.06 -23.17
N ILE A 133 -2.32 3.76 -24.29
CA ILE A 133 -2.55 5.20 -24.39
C ILE A 133 -3.84 5.41 -25.16
N VAL A 134 -4.87 5.89 -24.48
CA VAL A 134 -6.18 6.14 -25.08
C VAL A 134 -6.20 7.53 -25.67
N THR A 135 -6.49 7.63 -26.97
CA THR A 135 -6.42 8.87 -27.74
C THR A 135 -7.53 8.95 -28.78
N LEU A 136 -7.94 10.17 -29.12
CA LEU A 136 -8.80 10.51 -30.27
C LEU A 136 -8.00 11.16 -31.41
N ASP A 137 -6.68 11.30 -31.26
CA ASP A 137 -5.79 11.86 -32.27
C ASP A 137 -5.49 10.81 -33.35
N ASP A 138 -5.98 11.06 -34.57
CA ASP A 138 -5.80 10.14 -35.70
C ASP A 138 -4.32 9.91 -36.04
N GLU A 139 -3.43 10.90 -35.85
CA GLU A 139 -2.00 10.73 -36.11
C GLU A 139 -1.40 9.74 -35.12
N ARG A 140 -1.77 9.85 -33.83
CA ARG A 140 -1.34 8.91 -32.78
C ARG A 140 -1.92 7.52 -32.99
N LEU A 141 -3.19 7.42 -33.39
CA LEU A 141 -3.81 6.13 -33.71
C LEU A 141 -3.11 5.43 -34.89
N ASN A 142 -2.61 6.19 -35.88
CA ASN A 142 -1.87 5.65 -37.01
C ASN A 142 -0.48 5.09 -36.63
N ILE A 143 0.10 5.52 -35.51
CA ILE A 143 1.34 4.92 -34.95
C ILE A 143 1.09 3.47 -34.51
N GLY A 144 -0.14 3.17 -34.04
CA GLY A 144 -0.52 1.86 -33.54
C GLY A 144 -0.13 1.64 -32.07
N HIS A 145 -0.05 0.38 -31.65
CA HIS A 145 0.13 0.01 -30.25
C HIS A 145 1.38 0.68 -29.62
N PRO A 146 1.28 1.30 -28.42
CA PRO A 146 0.17 1.22 -27.45
C PRO A 146 -0.94 2.28 -27.61
N PHE A 147 -0.95 3.09 -28.67
CA PHE A 147 -2.03 4.05 -28.93
C PHE A 147 -3.29 3.32 -29.42
N VAL A 148 -4.42 3.56 -28.73
CA VAL A 148 -5.69 2.87 -28.98
C VAL A 148 -6.87 3.83 -28.84
N SER A 149 -7.99 3.50 -29.50
CA SER A 149 -9.24 4.24 -29.34
C SER A 149 -10.00 3.81 -28.08
N PRO A 150 -10.91 4.65 -27.55
CA PRO A 150 -11.80 4.25 -26.46
C PRO A 150 -12.58 2.96 -26.74
N GLN A 151 -13.09 2.79 -27.97
CA GLN A 151 -13.83 1.59 -28.37
C GLN A 151 -13.00 0.31 -28.28
N TYR A 152 -11.71 0.38 -28.66
CA TYR A 152 -10.80 -0.77 -28.56
C TYR A 152 -10.72 -1.32 -27.12
N VAL A 153 -10.62 -0.42 -26.15
CA VAL A 153 -10.54 -0.78 -24.73
C VAL A 153 -11.83 -1.45 -24.26
N LEU A 154 -12.99 -0.89 -24.64
CA LEU A 154 -14.29 -1.45 -24.28
C LEU A 154 -14.49 -2.86 -24.85
N ASP A 155 -14.06 -3.10 -26.09
CA ASP A 155 -14.13 -4.41 -26.74
C ASP A 155 -13.27 -5.46 -26.02
N CYS A 156 -12.09 -5.07 -25.56
CA CYS A 156 -11.18 -5.95 -24.81
C CYS A 156 -11.72 -6.34 -23.44
N LEU A 157 -12.40 -5.43 -22.74
CA LEU A 157 -12.88 -5.62 -21.37
C LEU A 157 -14.23 -6.34 -21.27
N ASN A 158 -14.93 -6.57 -22.38
CA ASN A 158 -16.19 -7.32 -22.42
C ASN A 158 -16.03 -8.85 -22.29
N THR A 159 -14.86 -9.35 -21.90
CA THR A 159 -14.66 -10.79 -21.65
C THR A 159 -14.67 -11.09 -20.14
N ASN A 160 -15.61 -11.94 -19.72
CA ASN A 160 -15.83 -12.35 -18.32
C ASN A 160 -14.56 -12.93 -17.67
N ALA A 161 -13.85 -12.12 -16.90
CA ALA A 161 -12.72 -12.58 -16.08
C ALA A 161 -13.17 -12.77 -14.64
N GLN A 162 -13.27 -14.02 -14.21
CA GLN A 162 -13.58 -14.40 -12.83
C GLN A 162 -12.50 -13.87 -11.87
N GLU A 163 -12.90 -13.05 -10.90
CA GLU A 163 -11.98 -12.44 -9.94
C GLU A 163 -11.56 -13.46 -8.87
N ARG A 164 -10.25 -13.57 -8.62
CA ARG A 164 -9.71 -14.36 -7.51
C ARG A 164 -9.73 -13.49 -6.25
N ILE A 165 -10.31 -14.00 -5.17
CA ILE A 165 -10.31 -13.33 -3.87
C ILE A 165 -8.89 -13.44 -3.28
N ALA A 166 -8.30 -12.31 -2.91
CA ALA A 166 -6.99 -12.27 -2.25
C ALA A 166 -7.12 -12.70 -0.77
N LEU A 167 -6.11 -13.40 -0.25
CA LEU A 167 -6.07 -13.81 1.16
C LEU A 167 -5.91 -12.58 2.08
N VAL A 168 -5.04 -11.64 1.71
CA VAL A 168 -4.86 -10.33 2.36
C VAL A 168 -4.72 -9.29 1.26
N ASP A 169 -5.62 -8.31 1.21
CA ASP A 169 -5.69 -7.31 0.15
C ASP A 169 -5.02 -5.98 0.55
N LEU A 170 -3.70 -5.93 0.35
CA LEU A 170 -2.90 -4.72 0.59
C LEU A 170 -3.12 -3.66 -0.49
N LYS A 171 -3.58 -4.05 -1.69
CA LYS A 171 -3.81 -3.11 -2.79
C LYS A 171 -4.97 -2.17 -2.45
N THR A 172 -6.10 -2.73 -1.99
CA THR A 172 -7.26 -1.91 -1.59
C THR A 172 -6.91 -1.00 -0.41
N GLN A 173 -6.06 -1.44 0.52
CA GLN A 173 -5.56 -0.59 1.60
C GLN A 173 -4.71 0.56 1.03
N GLN A 174 -3.72 0.25 0.18
CA GLN A 174 -2.85 1.24 -0.44
C GLN A 174 -3.65 2.29 -1.22
N ASP A 175 -4.65 1.87 -2.01
CA ASP A 175 -5.47 2.77 -2.81
C ASP A 175 -6.27 3.77 -1.94
N LYS A 176 -6.67 3.38 -0.73
CA LYS A 176 -7.38 4.28 0.21
C LYS A 176 -6.52 5.38 0.79
N VAL A 177 -5.20 5.18 0.88
CA VAL A 177 -4.24 6.12 1.50
C VAL A 177 -3.10 6.52 0.54
N ARG A 178 -3.32 6.35 -0.76
CA ARG A 178 -2.29 6.50 -1.80
C ARG A 178 -1.66 7.89 -1.79
N ASN A 179 -2.50 8.92 -1.69
CA ASN A 179 -2.05 10.31 -1.71
C ASN A 179 -1.13 10.62 -0.51
N GLU A 180 -1.46 10.10 0.67
CA GLU A 180 -0.65 10.26 1.88
C GLU A 180 0.69 9.52 1.75
N ILE A 181 0.67 8.28 1.24
CA ILE A 181 1.89 7.48 1.00
C ILE A 181 2.81 8.20 0.02
N GLU A 182 2.31 8.58 -1.16
CA GLU A 182 3.11 9.21 -2.21
C GLU A 182 3.68 10.56 -1.74
N SER A 183 2.89 11.37 -1.04
CA SER A 183 3.33 12.63 -0.45
C SER A 183 4.48 12.44 0.55
N ASN A 184 4.37 11.46 1.45
CA ASN A 184 5.42 11.22 2.45
C ASN A 184 6.68 10.59 1.85
N LEU A 185 6.55 9.70 0.87
CA LEU A 185 7.70 9.19 0.10
C LEU A 185 8.46 10.34 -0.57
N HIS A 186 7.74 11.28 -1.20
CA HIS A 186 8.38 12.45 -1.81
C HIS A 186 9.10 13.34 -0.81
N LYS A 187 8.56 13.51 0.42
CA LYS A 187 9.27 14.26 1.48
C LYS A 187 10.60 13.61 1.82
N VAL A 188 10.61 12.29 2.03
CA VAL A 188 11.83 11.52 2.33
C VAL A 188 12.87 11.64 1.23
N LEU A 189 12.44 11.46 -0.03
CA LEU A 189 13.32 11.64 -1.20
C LEU A 189 13.88 13.07 -1.31
N HIS A 190 13.11 14.08 -0.91
CA HIS A 190 13.53 15.47 -1.02
C HIS A 190 14.53 15.89 0.06
N HIS A 191 14.35 15.46 1.31
CA HIS A 191 15.30 15.79 2.37
C HIS A 191 16.51 14.85 2.42
N GLY A 192 16.42 13.64 1.83
CA GLY A 192 17.56 12.74 1.63
C GLY A 192 18.12 12.07 2.90
N HIS A 193 17.40 12.12 4.01
CA HIS A 193 17.77 11.44 5.27
C HIS A 193 17.09 10.07 5.32
N TYR A 194 17.68 9.08 4.63
CA TYR A 194 17.10 7.75 4.50
C TYR A 194 17.29 6.86 5.74
N ILE A 195 18.27 7.17 6.59
CA ILE A 195 18.57 6.44 7.83
C ILE A 195 18.53 7.45 8.97
N GLY A 196 17.74 7.17 10.02
CA GLY A 196 17.56 8.07 11.17
C GLY A 196 16.89 9.39 10.79
N GLY A 197 15.96 9.35 9.82
CA GLY A 197 15.16 10.51 9.43
C GLY A 197 14.13 10.89 10.50
N PRO A 198 13.57 12.12 10.44
CA PRO A 198 12.60 12.61 11.43
C PRO A 198 11.30 11.78 11.47
N GLU A 199 11.00 11.03 10.41
CA GLU A 199 9.88 10.10 10.36
C GLU A 199 10.02 8.96 11.39
N ASN A 200 11.25 8.56 11.74
CA ASN A 200 11.50 7.53 12.76
C ASN A 200 11.08 8.02 14.15
N ASP A 201 11.57 9.19 14.58
CA ASP A 201 11.22 9.77 15.89
C ASP A 201 9.70 9.96 16.03
N ARG A 202 9.06 10.38 14.94
CA ARG A 202 7.61 10.58 14.90
C ARG A 202 6.86 9.26 15.03
N VAL A 203 7.21 8.24 14.23
CA VAL A 203 6.49 6.96 14.28
C VAL A 203 6.69 6.27 15.62
N GLU A 204 7.89 6.33 16.21
CA GLU A 204 8.15 5.82 17.55
C GLU A 204 7.29 6.52 18.60
N ALA A 205 7.20 7.85 18.58
CA ALA A 205 6.35 8.59 19.50
C ALA A 205 4.85 8.27 19.30
N ASP A 206 4.38 8.19 18.05
CA ASP A 206 2.98 7.88 17.72
C ASP A 206 2.64 6.43 18.15
N LEU A 207 3.53 5.47 17.96
CA LEU A 207 3.36 4.07 18.38
C LEU A 207 3.41 3.91 19.90
N ALA A 208 4.34 4.59 20.59
CA ALA A 208 4.41 4.58 22.06
C ALA A 208 3.10 5.12 22.68
N ASN A 209 2.62 6.25 22.17
CA ASN A 209 1.33 6.81 22.56
C ASN A 209 0.15 5.89 22.20
N TYR A 210 0.20 5.26 21.02
CA TYR A 210 -0.83 4.31 20.62
C TYR A 210 -0.86 3.12 21.55
N VAL A 211 0.25 2.49 21.90
CA VAL A 211 0.25 1.33 22.81
C VAL A 211 -0.04 1.76 24.26
N GLY A 212 0.38 2.96 24.66
CA GLY A 212 0.28 3.47 26.03
C GLY A 212 1.51 3.13 26.88
N VAL A 213 2.70 3.19 26.27
CA VAL A 213 4.00 2.96 26.91
C VAL A 213 4.89 4.19 26.80
N ASP A 214 5.91 4.30 27.66
CA ASP A 214 6.80 5.47 27.68
C ASP A 214 7.78 5.51 26.50
N HIS A 215 8.11 4.34 25.93
CA HIS A 215 9.15 4.22 24.91
C HIS A 215 8.74 3.25 23.79
N CYS A 216 9.13 3.58 22.56
CA CYS A 216 9.10 2.70 21.40
C CYS A 216 10.45 2.85 20.69
N ILE A 217 11.03 1.74 20.21
CA ILE A 217 12.31 1.74 19.49
C ILE A 217 12.10 0.98 18.19
N GLY A 218 12.28 1.66 17.06
CA GLY A 218 12.20 1.09 15.73
C GLY A 218 13.43 0.26 15.40
N VAL A 219 13.21 -0.98 14.96
CA VAL A 219 14.25 -1.91 14.49
C VAL A 219 13.88 -2.49 13.13
N SER A 220 14.74 -3.34 12.55
CA SER A 220 14.60 -3.78 11.16
C SER A 220 13.48 -4.81 10.93
N SER A 221 13.11 -5.58 11.95
CA SER A 221 12.11 -6.65 11.87
C SER A 221 11.61 -7.09 13.26
N GLY A 222 10.53 -7.87 13.31
CA GLY A 222 10.07 -8.50 14.55
C GLY A 222 11.08 -9.49 15.16
N THR A 223 11.87 -10.19 14.33
CA THR A 223 12.95 -11.06 14.81
C THR A 223 14.05 -10.24 15.51
N ASP A 224 14.45 -9.11 14.91
CA ASP A 224 15.43 -8.21 15.53
C ASP A 224 14.88 -7.59 16.82
N ALA A 225 13.58 -7.31 16.89
CA ALA A 225 12.95 -6.80 18.11
C ALA A 225 13.09 -7.80 19.27
N LEU A 226 12.82 -9.09 19.02
CA LEU A 226 13.02 -10.15 20.01
C LEU A 226 14.52 -10.28 20.40
N LEU A 227 15.40 -10.28 19.40
CA LEU A 227 16.85 -10.40 19.60
C LEU A 227 17.40 -9.26 20.47
N VAL A 228 17.13 -8.02 20.10
CA VAL A 228 17.59 -6.82 20.82
C VAL A 228 17.00 -6.76 22.22
N SER A 229 15.75 -7.19 22.40
CA SER A 229 15.11 -7.27 23.73
C SER A 229 15.85 -8.25 24.65
N MET A 230 16.20 -9.43 24.15
CA MET A 230 16.99 -10.40 24.90
C MET A 230 18.42 -9.92 25.18
N MET A 231 19.06 -9.26 24.21
CA MET A 231 20.39 -8.65 24.40
C MET A 231 20.37 -7.56 25.48
N ALA A 232 19.34 -6.70 25.50
CA ALA A 232 19.17 -5.66 26.52
C ALA A 232 19.00 -6.24 27.93
N LEU A 233 18.41 -7.44 28.04
CA LEU A 233 18.27 -8.20 29.28
C LEU A 233 19.51 -9.06 29.60
N ASN A 234 20.57 -8.97 28.81
CA ASN A 234 21.81 -9.76 28.93
C ASN A 234 21.59 -11.29 28.90
N ILE A 235 20.59 -11.74 28.14
CA ILE A 235 20.28 -13.16 27.95
C ILE A 235 21.25 -13.75 26.92
N GLY A 236 21.84 -14.90 27.23
CA GLY A 236 22.77 -15.55 26.30
C GLY A 236 23.14 -17.00 26.66
N PRO A 237 24.38 -17.44 26.33
CA PRO A 237 24.82 -18.82 26.54
C PRO A 237 24.65 -19.30 27.98
N GLY A 238 23.95 -20.42 28.14
CA GLY A 238 23.68 -21.06 29.44
C GLY A 238 22.36 -20.64 30.08
N ASP A 239 21.68 -19.64 29.53
CA ASP A 239 20.34 -19.24 29.95
C ASP A 239 19.24 -20.03 29.23
N GLU A 240 18.07 -20.10 29.87
CA GLU A 240 16.86 -20.69 29.32
C GLU A 240 15.79 -19.61 29.10
N VAL A 241 15.09 -19.66 27.97
CA VAL A 241 13.93 -18.81 27.68
C VAL A 241 12.72 -19.70 27.45
N ILE A 242 11.68 -19.52 28.27
CA ILE A 242 10.45 -20.30 28.15
C ILE A 242 9.59 -19.72 27.04
N THR A 243 9.14 -20.55 26.11
CA THR A 243 8.23 -20.15 25.02
C THR A 243 7.31 -21.31 24.60
N SER A 244 6.48 -21.08 23.58
CA SER A 244 5.55 -22.06 23.03
C SER A 244 6.21 -22.93 21.94
N PRO A 245 5.92 -24.25 21.87
CA PRO A 245 6.30 -25.09 20.73
C PRO A 245 5.43 -24.84 19.50
N PHE A 246 4.32 -24.11 19.64
CA PHE A 246 3.37 -23.79 18.58
C PHE A 246 3.39 -22.28 18.28
N SER A 247 4.29 -21.87 17.39
CA SER A 247 4.42 -20.50 16.90
C SER A 247 5.20 -20.46 15.56
N PHE A 248 5.40 -19.26 15.00
CA PHE A 248 6.33 -19.05 13.90
C PHE A 248 7.78 -19.24 14.34
N ALA A 249 8.64 -19.72 13.42
CA ALA A 249 10.01 -20.12 13.72
C ALA A 249 10.89 -19.00 14.32
N ALA A 250 10.60 -17.73 13.96
CA ALA A 250 11.37 -16.57 14.42
C ALA A 250 11.49 -16.46 15.95
N ALA A 251 10.45 -16.85 16.69
CA ALA A 251 10.48 -16.84 18.15
C ALA A 251 11.63 -17.71 18.70
N VAL A 252 11.68 -18.97 18.27
CA VAL A 252 12.73 -19.91 18.70
C VAL A 252 14.08 -19.54 18.10
N GLU A 253 14.11 -19.11 16.84
CA GLU A 253 15.34 -18.68 16.16
C GLU A 253 16.04 -17.54 16.91
N ALA A 254 15.30 -16.52 17.36
CA ALA A 254 15.87 -15.42 18.11
C ALA A 254 16.51 -15.88 19.44
N ILE A 255 15.88 -16.82 20.16
CA ILE A 255 16.41 -17.38 21.41
C ILE A 255 17.75 -18.10 21.15
N VAL A 256 17.78 -18.92 20.10
CA VAL A 256 19.00 -19.66 19.72
C VAL A 256 20.08 -18.70 19.22
N LEU A 257 19.71 -17.61 18.54
CA LEU A 257 20.66 -16.64 17.99
C LEU A 257 21.39 -15.82 19.07
N VAL A 258 20.73 -15.50 20.20
CA VAL A 258 21.45 -14.97 21.38
C VAL A 258 22.29 -16.01 22.12
N GLY A 259 22.18 -17.29 21.75
CA GLY A 259 22.90 -18.41 22.35
C GLY A 259 22.19 -19.06 23.55
N ALA A 260 20.98 -18.62 23.87
CA ALA A 260 20.16 -19.21 24.93
C ALA A 260 19.47 -20.50 24.48
N THR A 261 18.92 -21.25 25.43
CA THR A 261 18.20 -22.50 25.17
C THR A 261 16.69 -22.27 25.24
N PRO A 262 15.92 -22.54 24.17
CA PRO A 262 14.46 -22.50 24.23
C PRO A 262 13.94 -23.66 25.09
N VAL A 263 13.06 -23.35 26.04
CA VAL A 263 12.36 -24.32 26.88
C VAL A 263 10.87 -24.23 26.57
N TYR A 264 10.25 -25.34 26.21
CA TYR A 264 8.87 -25.33 25.76
C TYR A 264 7.89 -25.61 26.90
N ALA A 265 6.93 -24.71 27.09
CA ALA A 265 5.68 -25.00 27.78
C ALA A 265 4.56 -25.08 26.73
N ASP A 266 3.63 -26.02 26.91
CA ASP A 266 2.58 -26.28 25.93
C ASP A 266 1.57 -25.13 25.84
N ILE A 267 0.70 -25.19 24.84
CA ILE A 267 -0.34 -24.19 24.57
C ILE A 267 -1.68 -24.56 25.19
N ASP A 268 -2.51 -23.55 25.45
CA ASP A 268 -3.93 -23.75 25.64
C ASP A 268 -4.58 -24.12 24.28
N PRO A 269 -5.37 -25.20 24.19
CA PRO A 269 -5.89 -25.72 22.92
C PRO A 269 -7.01 -24.88 22.31
N HIS A 270 -7.55 -23.91 23.03
CA HIS A 270 -8.61 -23.01 22.57
C HIS A 270 -8.06 -21.69 22.06
N THR A 271 -7.04 -21.16 22.73
CA THR A 271 -6.43 -19.87 22.40
C THR A 271 -5.20 -20.02 21.51
N TYR A 272 -4.59 -21.22 21.49
CA TYR A 272 -3.31 -21.53 20.85
C TYR A 272 -2.11 -20.76 21.42
N ASN A 273 -2.31 -20.07 22.53
CA ASN A 273 -1.32 -19.27 23.22
C ASN A 273 -0.67 -20.08 24.35
N LEU A 274 0.49 -19.61 24.83
CA LEU A 274 1.25 -20.26 25.91
C LEU A 274 0.37 -20.48 27.16
N ASP A 275 0.25 -21.73 27.62
CA ASP A 275 -0.48 -22.04 28.86
C ASP A 275 0.37 -21.67 30.08
N ALA A 276 -0.16 -20.75 30.90
CA ALA A 276 0.47 -20.32 32.13
C ALA A 276 0.73 -21.48 33.11
N CYS A 277 -0.13 -22.52 33.12
CA CYS A 277 0.09 -23.69 33.97
C CYS A 277 1.33 -24.49 33.55
N GLY A 278 1.56 -24.59 32.23
CA GLY A 278 2.74 -25.23 31.64
C GLY A 278 4.05 -24.58 32.08
N ILE A 279 4.09 -23.25 32.20
CA ILE A 279 5.30 -22.50 32.59
C ILE A 279 5.86 -22.98 33.93
N ARG A 280 5.00 -23.15 34.95
CA ARG A 280 5.43 -23.55 36.30
C ARG A 280 6.09 -24.93 36.34
N SER A 281 5.80 -25.78 35.36
CA SER A 281 6.34 -27.14 35.28
C SER A 281 7.74 -27.22 34.66
N VAL A 282 8.12 -26.20 33.89
CA VAL A 282 9.38 -26.17 33.14
C VAL A 282 10.36 -25.10 33.64
N ILE A 283 9.90 -24.17 34.47
CA ILE A 283 10.76 -23.13 35.02
C ILE A 283 11.88 -23.71 35.89
N SER A 284 13.10 -23.24 35.62
CA SER A 284 14.33 -23.69 36.27
C SER A 284 15.18 -22.51 36.77
N PRO A 285 16.21 -22.74 37.61
CA PRO A 285 17.17 -21.70 38.00
C PRO A 285 17.96 -21.07 36.83
N ARG A 286 17.97 -21.69 35.64
CA ARG A 286 18.57 -21.14 34.42
C ARG A 286 17.62 -20.24 33.63
N THR A 287 16.33 -20.20 33.99
CA THR A 287 15.34 -19.37 33.30
C THR A 287 15.70 -17.89 33.45
N ARG A 288 15.80 -17.19 32.33
CA ARG A 288 16.04 -15.74 32.29
C ARG A 288 14.93 -14.92 31.67
N ALA A 289 14.01 -15.54 30.93
CA ALA A 289 12.83 -14.85 30.46
C ALA A 289 11.70 -15.85 30.17
N ILE A 290 10.48 -15.33 30.17
CA ILE A 290 9.32 -15.97 29.57
C ILE A 290 8.94 -15.15 28.34
N MET A 291 8.80 -15.82 27.19
CA MET A 291 8.54 -15.19 25.91
C MET A 291 7.25 -15.76 25.29
N PRO A 292 6.06 -15.31 25.76
CA PRO A 292 4.79 -15.72 25.17
C PRO A 292 4.60 -15.10 23.79
N VAL A 293 3.87 -15.81 22.92
CA VAL A 293 3.50 -15.31 21.59
C VAL A 293 2.01 -15.06 21.57
N SER A 294 1.62 -13.82 21.29
CA SER A 294 0.22 -13.41 21.12
C SER A 294 -0.25 -13.79 19.70
N LEU A 295 -0.52 -15.09 19.50
CA LEU A 295 -0.72 -15.73 18.21
C LEU A 295 -2.05 -15.34 17.55
N TYR A 296 -2.04 -15.19 16.22
CA TYR A 296 -3.22 -14.86 15.38
C TYR A 296 -3.97 -13.59 15.78
N GLY A 297 -3.30 -12.67 16.49
CA GLY A 297 -3.90 -11.42 16.97
C GLY A 297 -4.57 -11.52 18.34
N GLN A 298 -4.47 -12.65 19.04
CA GLN A 298 -5.01 -12.80 20.38
C GLN A 298 -3.88 -12.72 21.42
N CYS A 299 -4.03 -11.82 22.40
CA CYS A 299 -3.09 -11.73 23.52
C CYS A 299 -3.11 -13.02 24.37
N CYS A 300 -1.97 -13.41 24.91
CA CYS A 300 -1.90 -14.47 25.93
C CYS A 300 -2.61 -14.04 27.22
N ASP A 301 -2.76 -14.95 28.19
CA ASP A 301 -3.20 -14.57 29.54
C ASP A 301 -2.07 -13.85 30.30
N MET A 302 -1.84 -12.59 29.91
CA MET A 302 -0.67 -11.82 30.34
C MET A 302 -0.66 -11.57 31.85
N ASP A 303 -1.81 -11.47 32.53
CA ASP A 303 -1.82 -11.31 33.98
C ASP A 303 -1.26 -12.54 34.69
N GLN A 304 -1.69 -13.76 34.30
CA GLN A 304 -1.17 -14.99 34.90
C GLN A 304 0.31 -15.20 34.59
N ILE A 305 0.73 -14.92 33.36
CA ILE A 305 2.13 -15.06 32.94
C ILE A 305 3.01 -14.08 33.71
N ASN A 306 2.60 -12.81 33.82
CA ASN A 306 3.32 -11.80 34.59
C ASN A 306 3.38 -12.14 36.09
N GLU A 307 2.30 -12.64 36.68
CA GLU A 307 2.28 -13.07 38.09
C GLU A 307 3.29 -14.21 38.33
N ILE A 308 3.36 -15.19 37.43
CA ILE A 308 4.39 -16.23 37.49
C ILE A 308 5.78 -15.60 37.38
N ALA A 309 6.00 -14.74 36.38
CA ALA A 309 7.28 -14.12 36.14
C ALA A 309 7.79 -13.30 37.35
N GLU A 310 6.89 -12.58 38.02
CA GLU A 310 7.17 -11.81 39.24
C GLU A 310 7.62 -12.72 40.39
N VAL A 311 6.93 -13.84 40.62
CA VAL A 311 7.29 -14.82 41.67
C VAL A 311 8.71 -15.36 41.49
N TYR A 312 9.14 -15.57 40.25
CA TYR A 312 10.47 -16.11 39.93
C TYR A 312 11.51 -15.04 39.60
N GLY A 313 11.13 -13.77 39.58
CA GLY A 313 12.01 -12.64 39.29
C GLY A 313 12.59 -12.66 37.87
N VAL A 314 11.81 -13.11 36.88
CA VAL A 314 12.22 -13.12 35.46
C VAL A 314 11.38 -12.15 34.64
N PRO A 315 11.95 -11.45 33.64
CA PRO A 315 11.19 -10.58 32.74
C PRO A 315 10.30 -11.38 31.77
N VAL A 316 9.26 -10.71 31.28
CA VAL A 316 8.39 -11.21 30.21
C VAL A 316 8.60 -10.40 28.93
N ILE A 317 8.87 -11.09 27.82
CA ILE A 317 9.01 -10.51 26.49
C ILE A 317 7.81 -10.95 25.64
N GLU A 318 6.83 -10.08 25.42
CA GLU A 318 5.71 -10.42 24.55
C GLU A 318 6.16 -10.40 23.08
N ASP A 319 6.03 -11.54 22.38
CA ASP A 319 6.02 -11.57 20.93
C ASP A 319 4.61 -11.19 20.43
N GLY A 320 4.44 -9.90 20.16
CA GLY A 320 3.22 -9.29 19.64
C GLY A 320 3.24 -9.07 18.14
N ALA A 321 4.05 -9.81 17.37
CA ALA A 321 4.19 -9.63 15.92
C ALA A 321 2.88 -9.73 15.15
N GLN A 322 1.90 -10.50 15.66
CA GLN A 322 0.59 -10.70 15.03
C GLN A 322 -0.55 -9.95 15.73
N SER A 323 -0.28 -9.22 16.81
CA SER A 323 -1.31 -8.69 17.72
C SER A 323 -1.18 -7.19 18.01
N PHE A 324 -0.36 -6.46 17.25
CA PHE A 324 -0.33 -5.01 17.35
C PHE A 324 -1.73 -4.41 17.19
N GLY A 325 -2.19 -3.71 18.22
CA GLY A 325 -3.54 -3.13 18.29
C GLY A 325 -4.61 -3.99 18.95
N SER A 326 -4.32 -5.24 19.30
CA SER A 326 -5.21 -6.08 20.11
C SER A 326 -5.31 -5.57 21.55
N LEU A 327 -6.42 -5.88 22.21
CA LEU A 327 -6.69 -5.49 23.59
C LEU A 327 -6.74 -6.70 24.51
N TYR A 328 -6.08 -6.59 25.66
CA TYR A 328 -6.18 -7.48 26.80
C TYR A 328 -6.62 -6.65 28.01
N LYS A 329 -7.87 -6.84 28.45
CA LYS A 329 -8.47 -6.10 29.59
C LYS A 329 -8.24 -4.58 29.46
N GLU A 330 -8.62 -4.01 28.32
CA GLU A 330 -8.46 -2.59 27.95
C GLU A 330 -7.02 -2.08 27.78
N ARG A 331 -6.00 -2.90 28.00
CA ARG A 331 -4.60 -2.57 27.69
C ARG A 331 -4.22 -3.13 26.33
N ARG A 332 -3.38 -2.41 25.58
CA ARG A 332 -2.95 -2.85 24.26
C ARG A 332 -1.80 -3.84 24.32
N SER A 333 -1.81 -4.80 23.41
CA SER A 333 -0.65 -5.65 23.11
C SER A 333 0.61 -4.80 22.86
N CYS A 334 1.76 -5.38 23.15
CA CYS A 334 3.09 -4.76 23.22
C CYS A 334 3.28 -3.82 24.42
N GLY A 335 2.23 -3.58 25.23
CA GLY A 335 2.29 -2.85 26.51
C GLY A 335 1.84 -3.70 27.70
N LEU A 336 1.91 -5.04 27.58
CA LEU A 336 1.36 -5.98 28.56
C LEU A 336 2.41 -6.65 29.44
N SER A 337 3.70 -6.43 29.19
CA SER A 337 4.82 -7.14 29.83
C SER A 337 6.03 -6.21 30.03
N THR A 338 7.16 -6.76 30.49
CA THR A 338 8.42 -6.01 30.66
C THR A 338 8.88 -5.37 29.36
N ILE A 339 8.86 -6.13 28.26
CA ILE A 339 9.12 -5.63 26.90
C ILE A 339 8.08 -6.25 25.95
N GLY A 340 7.59 -5.48 24.99
CA GLY A 340 6.73 -5.96 23.90
C GLY A 340 7.40 -5.77 22.55
N CYS A 341 7.35 -6.79 21.71
CA CYS A 341 7.91 -6.79 20.36
C CYS A 341 6.79 -6.89 19.31
N THR A 342 6.99 -6.32 18.13
CA THR A 342 6.03 -6.45 17.02
C THR A 342 6.68 -6.40 15.64
N SER A 343 5.89 -6.56 14.57
CA SER A 343 6.32 -6.56 13.17
C SER A 343 5.42 -5.67 12.31
N PHE A 344 6.00 -4.95 11.35
CA PHE A 344 5.30 -4.10 10.38
C PHE A 344 5.59 -4.52 8.95
#